data_AF-A0A3M1RM07-F1
#
_entry.id   AF-A0A3M1RM07-F1
#
_cell.length_a   1.000
_cell.length_b   1.000
_cell.length_c   1.000
_cell.angle_alpha   90.00
_cell.angle_beta   90.00
_cell.angle_gamma   90.00
#
_symmetry.space_group_name_H-M   'P 1'
#
loop_
_entity.id
_entity.type
_entity.pdbx_description
1 polymer ?
#
loop_
_entity_poly.entity_id
_entity_poly.type
_entity_poly.pdbx_seq_one_letter_code
_entity_poly.pdbx_strand_id
1 'polypeptide(L)'
;MAKTTLLPTVTAVRMVWAMTGRFSNDESSKTMATYVEDALKQIEEQAQMQGSSEEKSYVPSAIATMKSSLRSLDTAYKGRTLNFEENEKLRAAYLESVKESLSFGSKAQDFLKSLPTMTVGAAGGVTVAQVAGVSGTMLWGIGLLLAALGYLVNLWFVRLARQQRQLLYVTQDYERGLYYAQYVSRVTVILLGLFLDLERLHRRVFGENYETDTNPSTLEAIIDDILAGVRPTFCPYVHKHMRDRKVTPALWALCESGDAEAVHMCPLWEGQREMPVTTKK
;
A
#
# COMPACT_ATOMS: atom_id res chain seq x y z
N MET A 1 4.11 -14.08 -45.01
CA MET A 1 5.31 -13.97 -44.15
C MET A 1 5.02 -14.74 -42.88
N ALA A 2 5.98 -15.51 -42.36
CA ALA A 2 5.74 -16.44 -41.27
C ALA A 2 5.89 -15.71 -39.92
N LYS A 3 4.79 -15.57 -39.20
CA LYS A 3 4.79 -15.17 -37.78
C LYS A 3 4.61 -16.41 -36.93
N THR A 4 5.10 -16.37 -35.69
CA THR A 4 4.72 -17.43 -34.73
C THR A 4 3.20 -17.50 -34.60
N THR A 5 2.67 -18.72 -34.67
CA THR A 5 1.25 -19.02 -34.45
C THR A 5 1.00 -19.53 -33.04
N LEU A 6 2.04 -20.06 -32.40
CA LEU A 6 1.95 -20.74 -31.12
C LEU A 6 2.12 -19.77 -29.93
N LEU A 7 3.00 -18.78 -30.03
CA LEU A 7 3.28 -17.88 -28.91
C LEU A 7 3.51 -16.42 -29.35
N PRO A 8 2.42 -15.69 -29.67
CA PRO A 8 2.46 -14.25 -29.90
C PRO A 8 3.13 -13.49 -28.76
N THR A 9 3.87 -12.42 -29.07
CA THR A 9 4.66 -11.66 -28.10
C THR A 9 3.80 -11.04 -26.98
N VAL A 10 2.67 -10.41 -27.33
CA VAL A 10 1.71 -9.86 -26.36
C VAL A 10 1.11 -10.97 -25.48
N THR A 11 0.75 -12.12 -26.06
CA THR A 11 0.20 -13.25 -25.32
C THR A 11 1.19 -13.79 -24.32
N ALA A 12 2.47 -13.93 -24.70
CA ALA A 12 3.53 -14.35 -23.79
C ALA A 12 3.69 -13.39 -22.60
N VAL A 13 3.64 -12.07 -22.82
CA VAL A 13 3.68 -11.09 -21.71
C VAL A 13 2.47 -11.23 -20.78
N ARG A 14 1.26 -11.39 -21.34
CA ARG A 14 0.04 -11.65 -20.56
C ARG A 14 0.11 -12.94 -19.75
N MET A 15 0.66 -14.01 -20.32
CA MET A 15 0.88 -15.27 -19.62
C MET A 15 1.87 -15.11 -18.46
N VAL A 16 2.96 -14.35 -18.64
CA VAL A 16 3.89 -14.05 -17.55
C VAL A 16 3.22 -13.26 -16.44
N TRP A 17 2.41 -12.27 -16.79
CA TRP A 17 1.62 -11.51 -15.81
C TRP A 17 0.64 -12.41 -15.04
N ALA A 18 -0.13 -13.25 -15.72
CA ALA A 18 -1.05 -14.19 -15.08
C ALA A 18 -0.33 -15.20 -14.16
N MET A 19 0.87 -15.65 -14.56
CA MET A 19 1.72 -16.53 -13.76
C MET A 19 2.21 -15.91 -12.44
N THR A 20 2.14 -14.58 -12.28
CA THR A 20 2.41 -13.93 -10.99
C THR A 20 1.33 -14.23 -9.95
N GLY A 21 0.18 -14.76 -10.35
CA GLY A 21 -0.88 -15.24 -9.45
C GLY A 21 -0.38 -16.27 -8.43
N ARG A 22 0.70 -17.01 -8.74
CA ARG A 22 1.36 -17.93 -7.81
C ARG A 22 1.90 -17.25 -6.55
N PHE A 23 2.23 -15.96 -6.64
CA PHE A 23 2.79 -15.19 -5.53
C PHE A 23 1.70 -14.76 -4.55
N SER A 24 0.45 -14.74 -5.02
CA SER A 24 -0.71 -14.36 -4.23
C SER A 24 -1.05 -15.43 -3.19
N ASN A 25 -1.66 -15.00 -2.09
CA ASN A 25 -2.27 -15.91 -1.13
C ASN A 25 -3.67 -16.38 -1.57
N ASP A 26 -4.26 -15.72 -2.56
CA ASP A 26 -5.58 -16.06 -3.12
C ASP A 26 -5.52 -17.33 -3.99
N GLU A 27 -6.43 -18.26 -3.71
CA GLU A 27 -6.46 -19.57 -4.36
C GLU A 27 -6.90 -19.48 -5.83
N SER A 28 -7.78 -18.52 -6.15
CA SER A 28 -8.22 -18.31 -7.54
C SER A 28 -7.05 -17.84 -8.42
N SER A 29 -6.22 -16.95 -7.89
CA SER A 29 -5.00 -16.46 -8.54
C SER A 29 -3.96 -17.56 -8.76
N LYS A 30 -3.79 -18.46 -7.78
CA LYS A 30 -2.88 -19.61 -7.90
C LYS A 30 -3.36 -20.61 -8.95
N THR A 31 -4.66 -20.91 -8.95
CA THR A 31 -5.29 -21.81 -9.92
C THR A 31 -5.09 -21.31 -11.35
N MET A 32 -5.31 -20.00 -11.57
CA MET A 32 -5.05 -19.36 -12.87
C MET A 32 -3.58 -19.46 -13.27
N ALA A 33 -2.64 -19.24 -12.34
CA ALA A 33 -1.22 -19.35 -12.63
C ALA A 33 -0.83 -20.77 -13.05
N THR A 34 -1.34 -21.80 -12.36
CA THR A 34 -1.12 -23.21 -12.72
C THR A 34 -1.70 -23.53 -14.10
N TYR A 35 -2.92 -23.07 -14.40
CA TYR A 35 -3.53 -23.24 -15.72
C TYR A 35 -2.67 -22.67 -16.84
N VAL A 36 -2.12 -21.46 -16.65
CA VAL A 36 -1.25 -20.82 -17.63
C VAL A 36 0.09 -21.53 -17.79
N GLU A 37 0.65 -22.07 -16.70
CA GLU A 37 1.86 -22.90 -16.77
C GLU A 37 1.65 -24.18 -17.57
N ASP A 38 0.52 -24.84 -17.38
CA ASP A 38 0.18 -26.06 -18.12
C ASP A 38 -0.10 -25.76 -19.59
N ALA A 39 -0.77 -24.65 -19.90
CA ALA A 39 -0.92 -24.17 -21.27
C ALA A 39 0.44 -23.88 -21.93
N LEU A 40 1.39 -23.31 -21.19
CA LEU A 40 2.73 -23.03 -21.71
C LEU A 40 3.52 -24.31 -22.01
N LYS A 41 3.36 -25.36 -21.20
CA LYS A 41 3.95 -26.69 -21.47
C LYS A 41 3.35 -27.31 -22.73
N GLN A 42 2.03 -27.22 -22.91
CA GLN A 42 1.37 -27.72 -24.12
C GLN A 42 1.86 -26.99 -25.38
N ILE A 43 2.06 -25.68 -25.31
CA ILE A 43 2.63 -24.87 -26.40
C ILE A 43 4.07 -25.33 -26.72
N GLU A 44 4.88 -25.59 -25.70
CA GLU A 44 6.25 -26.11 -25.86
C GLU A 44 6.28 -27.48 -26.55
N GLU A 45 5.42 -28.40 -26.09
CA GLU A 45 5.27 -29.73 -26.67
C GLU A 45 4.78 -29.67 -28.13
N GLN A 46 3.79 -28.84 -28.41
CA GLN A 46 3.26 -28.63 -29.76
C GLN A 46 4.33 -28.08 -30.71
N ALA A 47 5.13 -27.12 -30.25
CA ALA A 47 6.25 -26.59 -31.03
C ALA A 47 7.28 -27.68 -31.35
N GLN A 48 7.62 -28.53 -30.38
CA GLN A 48 8.59 -29.61 -30.58
C GLN A 48 8.10 -30.71 -31.53
N MET A 49 6.84 -31.12 -31.41
CA MET A 49 6.30 -32.23 -32.21
C MET A 49 5.87 -31.79 -33.62
N GLN A 50 5.17 -30.66 -33.73
CA GLN A 50 4.45 -30.27 -34.95
C GLN A 50 4.85 -28.88 -35.47
N GLY A 51 5.67 -28.13 -34.73
CA GLY A 51 6.11 -26.80 -35.14
C GLY A 51 7.06 -26.80 -36.35
N SER A 52 7.12 -25.65 -37.03
CA SER A 52 8.14 -25.40 -38.04
C SER A 52 9.54 -25.32 -37.42
N SER A 53 10.60 -25.31 -38.25
CA SER A 53 11.97 -25.18 -37.74
C SER A 53 12.16 -23.89 -36.94
N GLU A 54 11.49 -22.83 -37.36
CA GLU A 54 11.45 -21.52 -36.70
C GLU A 54 10.75 -21.62 -35.33
N GLU A 55 9.56 -22.22 -35.27
CA GLU A 55 8.81 -22.39 -34.01
C GLU A 55 9.59 -23.22 -32.99
N LYS A 56 10.27 -24.28 -33.44
CA LYS A 56 11.14 -25.13 -32.60
C LYS A 56 12.32 -24.36 -31.99
N SER A 57 12.77 -23.28 -32.64
CA SER A 57 13.83 -22.41 -32.12
C SER A 57 13.28 -21.27 -31.25
N TYR A 58 12.17 -20.66 -31.66
CA TYR A 58 11.57 -19.50 -31.01
C TYR A 58 10.91 -19.87 -29.68
N VAL A 59 10.00 -20.86 -29.66
CA VAL A 59 9.16 -21.15 -28.49
C VAL A 59 9.97 -21.49 -27.24
N PRO A 60 10.96 -22.42 -27.27
CA PRO A 60 11.77 -22.71 -26.08
C PRO A 60 12.58 -21.49 -25.59
N SER A 61 13.10 -20.68 -26.52
CA SER A 61 13.84 -19.46 -26.20
C SER A 61 12.94 -18.40 -25.56
N ALA A 62 11.73 -18.23 -26.09
CA ALA A 62 10.72 -17.33 -25.53
C ALA A 62 10.29 -17.78 -24.13
N ILE A 63 10.04 -19.08 -23.92
CA ILE A 63 9.69 -19.64 -22.60
C ILE A 63 10.83 -19.44 -21.59
N ALA A 64 12.08 -19.62 -22.00
CA ALA A 64 13.23 -19.36 -21.13
C ALA A 64 13.29 -17.88 -20.69
N THR A 65 13.05 -16.95 -21.63
CA THR A 65 12.99 -15.51 -21.35
C THR A 65 11.81 -15.17 -20.44
N MET A 66 10.62 -15.74 -20.69
CA MET A 66 9.44 -15.59 -19.82
C MET A 66 9.72 -16.06 -18.39
N LYS A 67 10.35 -17.23 -18.21
CA LYS A 67 10.76 -17.77 -16.90
C LYS A 67 11.78 -16.86 -16.20
N SER A 68 12.68 -16.22 -16.95
CA SER A 68 13.63 -15.24 -16.40
C SER A 68 12.90 -14.00 -15.88
N SER A 69 12.05 -13.38 -16.70
CA SER A 69 11.29 -12.18 -16.31
C SER A 69 10.36 -12.44 -15.12
N LEU A 70 9.77 -13.63 -15.04
CA LEU A 70 8.97 -14.06 -13.90
C LEU A 70 9.76 -14.09 -12.58
N ARG A 71 11.05 -14.47 -12.58
CA ARG A 71 11.91 -14.39 -11.38
C ARG A 71 12.21 -12.95 -10.99
N SER A 72 12.36 -12.06 -11.96
CA SER A 72 12.49 -10.62 -11.71
C SER A 72 11.21 -10.06 -11.09
N LEU A 73 10.03 -10.50 -11.56
CA LEU A 73 8.73 -10.13 -10.98
C LEU A 73 8.58 -10.68 -9.55
N ASP A 74 8.99 -11.93 -9.29
CA ASP A 74 9.01 -12.50 -7.92
C ASP A 74 9.90 -11.67 -6.98
N THR A 75 11.07 -11.25 -7.47
CA THR A 75 11.99 -10.40 -6.69
C THR A 75 11.34 -9.05 -6.36
N ALA A 76 10.69 -8.42 -7.35
CA ALA A 76 9.96 -7.17 -7.14
C ALA A 76 8.79 -7.34 -6.16
N TYR A 77 8.06 -8.45 -6.25
CA TYR A 77 6.97 -8.81 -5.36
C TYR A 77 7.45 -8.98 -3.91
N LYS A 78 8.51 -9.76 -3.70
CA LYS A 78 9.12 -9.96 -2.37
C LYS A 78 9.62 -8.65 -1.78
N GLY A 79 10.24 -7.79 -2.59
CA GLY A 79 10.66 -6.46 -2.15
C GLY A 79 9.49 -5.60 -1.66
N ARG A 80 8.34 -5.64 -2.35
CA ARG A 80 7.11 -4.96 -1.91
C ARG A 80 6.61 -5.53 -0.58
N THR A 81 6.57 -6.85 -0.43
CA THR A 81 6.12 -7.52 0.80
C THR A 81 7.01 -7.14 1.99
N LEU A 82 8.34 -7.11 1.80
CA LEU A 82 9.27 -6.66 2.83
C LEU A 82 9.02 -5.20 3.23
N ASN A 83 8.83 -4.29 2.27
CA ASN A 83 8.50 -2.90 2.58
C ASN A 83 7.20 -2.77 3.39
N PHE A 84 6.19 -3.59 3.09
CA PHE A 84 4.93 -3.62 3.85
C PHE A 84 5.11 -4.17 5.26
N GLU A 85 5.87 -5.25 5.43
CA GLU A 85 6.18 -5.83 6.74
C GLU A 85 6.98 -4.86 7.63
N GLU A 86 7.97 -4.16 7.06
CA GLU A 86 8.74 -3.14 7.78
C GLU A 86 7.83 -1.96 8.19
N ASN A 87 6.95 -1.50 7.30
CA ASN A 87 5.98 -0.45 7.62
C ASN A 87 5.05 -0.88 8.76
N GLU A 88 4.58 -2.13 8.75
CA GLU A 88 3.75 -2.69 9.82
C GLU A 88 4.49 -2.83 11.16
N LYS A 89 5.77 -3.23 11.14
CA LYS A 89 6.61 -3.27 12.35
C LYS A 89 6.81 -1.88 12.94
N LEU A 90 7.08 -0.87 12.10
CA LEU A 90 7.21 0.53 12.54
C LEU A 90 5.90 1.05 13.15
N ARG A 91 4.75 0.68 12.56
CA ARG A 91 3.43 0.94 13.12
C ARG A 91 3.24 0.32 14.49
N ALA A 92 3.55 -0.98 14.64
CA ALA A 92 3.39 -1.69 15.88
C ALA A 92 4.25 -1.07 17.01
N ALA A 93 5.52 -0.76 16.72
CA ALA A 93 6.43 -0.12 17.67
C ALA A 93 5.91 1.25 18.15
N TYR A 94 5.39 2.07 17.23
CA TYR A 94 4.80 3.36 17.60
C TYR A 94 3.51 3.21 18.40
N LEU A 95 2.63 2.29 18.01
CA LEU A 95 1.37 2.07 18.75
C LEU A 95 1.63 1.55 20.17
N GLU A 96 2.68 0.73 20.36
CA GLU A 96 3.07 0.27 21.70
C GLU A 96 3.62 1.45 22.54
N SER A 97 4.44 2.34 21.98
CA SER A 97 4.93 3.51 22.74
C SER A 97 3.80 4.47 23.15
N VAL A 98 2.79 4.65 22.29
CA VAL A 98 1.58 5.42 22.62
C VAL A 98 0.76 4.71 23.70
N LYS A 99 0.63 3.39 23.63
CA LYS A 99 -0.09 2.59 24.62
C LYS A 99 0.61 2.59 25.98
N GLU A 100 1.93 2.46 26.02
CA GLU A 100 2.74 2.61 27.24
C GLU A 100 2.50 3.99 27.87
N SER A 101 2.53 5.05 27.07
CA SER A 101 2.25 6.43 27.52
C SER A 101 0.83 6.62 28.07
N LEU A 102 -0.18 6.00 27.43
CA LEU A 102 -1.57 6.02 27.91
C LEU A 102 -1.77 5.17 29.17
N SER A 103 -1.07 4.04 29.29
CA SER A 103 -1.15 3.16 30.46
C SER A 103 -0.57 3.79 31.72
N PHE A 104 0.39 4.71 31.58
CA PHE A 104 0.85 5.56 32.68
C PHE A 104 -0.29 6.45 33.20
N GLY A 105 -1.08 7.05 32.30
CA GLY A 105 -2.26 7.83 32.65
C GLY A 105 -3.37 7.01 33.32
N SER A 106 -3.64 5.78 32.87
CA SER A 106 -4.64 4.91 33.51
C SER A 106 -4.19 4.43 34.89
N LYS A 107 -2.90 4.11 35.08
CA LYS A 107 -2.34 3.78 36.40
C LYS A 107 -2.42 4.96 37.36
N ALA A 108 -2.19 6.19 36.88
CA ALA A 108 -2.39 7.41 37.68
C ALA A 108 -3.88 7.62 38.04
N GLN A 109 -4.80 7.34 37.10
CA GLN A 109 -6.24 7.39 37.37
C GLN A 109 -6.67 6.34 38.39
N ASP A 110 -6.14 5.12 38.32
CA ASP A 110 -6.45 4.05 39.28
C ASP A 110 -5.82 4.31 40.66
N PHE A 111 -4.65 4.97 40.72
CA PHE A 111 -4.10 5.53 41.95
C PHE A 111 -5.00 6.62 42.56
N LEU A 112 -5.58 7.50 41.74
CA LEU A 112 -6.54 8.51 42.23
C LEU A 112 -7.86 7.88 42.71
N LYS A 113 -8.34 6.81 42.06
CA LYS A 113 -9.53 6.05 42.51
C LYS A 113 -9.29 5.29 43.82
N SER A 114 -8.05 4.92 44.13
CA SER A 114 -7.71 4.23 45.37
C SER A 114 -7.44 5.19 46.54
N LEU A 115 -7.30 6.50 46.29
CA LEU A 115 -7.11 7.51 47.35
C LEU A 115 -8.21 7.53 48.43
N PRO A 116 -9.52 7.42 48.12
CA PRO A 116 -10.57 7.35 49.15
C PRO A 116 -10.42 6.14 50.08
N THR A 117 -9.89 5.02 49.57
CA THR A 117 -9.61 3.79 50.32
C THR A 117 -8.28 3.86 51.07
N MET A 118 -7.29 4.60 50.55
CA MET A 118 -5.97 4.80 51.17
C MET A 118 -6.02 5.78 52.36
N THR A 119 -7.02 6.66 52.42
CA THR A 119 -7.29 7.52 53.59
C THR A 119 -7.63 6.76 54.87
N VAL A 120 -8.01 5.47 54.79
CA VAL A 120 -8.24 4.63 55.97
C VAL A 120 -6.96 3.93 56.44
N GLY A 121 -5.93 3.81 55.60
CA GLY A 121 -4.65 3.14 55.92
C GLY A 121 -3.49 4.05 56.29
N ALA A 122 -3.53 5.34 55.97
CA ALA A 122 -2.43 6.28 56.21
C ALA A 122 -2.58 7.08 57.51
N ALA A 123 -2.49 6.41 58.65
CA ALA A 123 -2.37 7.07 59.97
C ALA A 123 -1.11 7.96 60.11
N GLY A 124 -0.20 7.98 59.12
CA GLY A 124 1.00 8.83 59.08
C GLY A 124 0.88 10.15 58.30
N GLY A 125 -0.19 10.39 57.54
CA GLY A 125 -0.35 11.65 56.76
C GLY A 125 -0.93 12.82 57.56
N VAL A 126 -1.63 12.53 58.66
CA VAL A 126 -2.27 13.53 59.53
C VAL A 126 -1.24 14.35 60.32
N THR A 127 -0.03 13.83 60.51
CA THR A 127 1.03 14.51 61.28
C THR A 127 1.65 15.70 60.52
N VAL A 128 1.76 15.65 59.19
CA VAL A 128 2.27 16.79 58.39
C VAL A 128 1.22 17.92 58.30
N ALA A 129 -0.06 17.55 58.25
CA ALA A 129 -1.18 18.50 58.21
C ALA A 129 -1.33 19.32 59.49
N GLN A 130 -1.11 18.70 60.65
CA GLN A 130 -1.16 19.38 61.96
C GLN A 130 0.03 20.35 62.16
N VAL A 131 1.19 20.07 61.57
CA VAL A 131 2.37 20.97 61.65
C VAL A 131 2.21 22.20 60.74
N ALA A 132 1.46 22.09 59.64
CA ALA A 132 1.24 23.17 58.68
C ALA A 132 -0.03 24.01 58.91
N GLY A 133 -0.86 23.68 59.93
CA GLY A 133 -2.08 24.42 60.26
C GLY A 133 -3.21 24.30 59.22
N VAL A 134 -3.17 23.29 58.34
CA VAL A 134 -4.13 23.12 57.24
C VAL A 134 -5.32 22.29 57.72
N SER A 135 -6.54 22.84 57.65
CA SER A 135 -7.75 22.13 58.05
C SER A 135 -8.05 20.94 57.13
N GLY A 136 -8.68 19.88 57.68
CA GLY A 136 -9.01 18.67 56.91
C GLY A 136 -9.86 18.94 55.67
N THR A 137 -10.75 19.94 55.72
CA THR A 137 -11.56 20.37 54.58
C THR A 137 -10.73 21.04 53.48
N MET A 138 -9.69 21.78 53.85
CA MET A 138 -8.76 22.41 52.91
C MET A 138 -7.88 21.37 52.20
N LEU A 139 -7.49 20.28 52.88
CA LEU A 139 -6.80 19.14 52.27
C LEU A 139 -7.66 18.43 51.23
N TRP A 140 -8.94 18.17 51.54
CA TRP A 140 -9.88 17.62 50.56
C TRP A 140 -10.10 18.57 49.38
N GLY A 141 -10.19 19.89 49.64
CA GLY A 141 -10.29 20.91 48.59
C GLY A 141 -9.09 20.92 47.64
N ILE A 142 -7.87 20.86 48.17
CA ILE A 142 -6.63 20.76 47.38
C ILE A 142 -6.58 19.44 46.61
N GLY A 143 -6.96 18.33 47.24
CA GLY A 143 -7.01 17.01 46.60
C GLY A 143 -7.99 16.97 45.42
N LEU A 144 -9.20 17.50 45.59
CA LEU A 144 -10.20 17.60 44.52
C LEU A 144 -9.75 18.53 43.40
N LEU A 145 -9.11 19.66 43.72
CA LEU A 145 -8.54 20.58 42.73
C LEU A 145 -7.46 19.89 41.89
N LEU A 146 -6.52 19.20 42.53
CA LEU A 146 -5.47 18.45 41.84
C LEU A 146 -6.03 17.30 41.00
N ALA A 147 -7.07 16.60 41.49
CA ALA A 147 -7.75 15.56 40.72
C ALA A 147 -8.48 16.13 39.49
N ALA A 148 -9.15 17.28 39.63
CA ALA A 148 -9.81 17.95 38.51
C ALA A 148 -8.79 18.45 37.47
N LEU A 149 -7.68 19.05 37.91
CA LEU A 149 -6.57 19.45 37.04
C LEU A 149 -5.96 18.25 36.32
N GLY A 150 -5.70 17.16 37.05
CA GLY A 150 -5.19 15.91 36.47
C GLY A 150 -6.14 15.31 35.44
N TYR A 151 -7.46 15.34 35.68
CA TYR A 151 -8.45 14.88 34.72
C TYR A 151 -8.48 15.72 33.44
N LEU A 152 -8.39 17.05 33.56
CA LEU A 152 -8.31 17.96 32.40
C LEU A 152 -7.03 17.72 31.58
N VAL A 153 -5.89 17.55 32.24
CA VAL A 153 -4.62 17.21 31.59
C VAL A 153 -4.72 15.86 30.88
N ASN A 154 -5.34 14.86 31.51
CA ASN A 154 -5.57 13.55 30.90
C ASN A 154 -6.47 13.64 29.66
N LEU A 155 -7.60 14.38 29.73
CA LEU A 155 -8.47 14.60 28.58
C LEU A 155 -7.74 15.28 27.41
N TRP A 156 -6.91 16.28 27.70
CA TRP A 156 -6.08 16.95 26.71
C TRP A 156 -5.07 15.99 26.07
N PHE A 157 -4.37 15.19 26.88
CA PHE A 157 -3.41 14.20 26.42
C PHE A 157 -4.05 13.11 25.55
N VAL A 158 -5.20 12.57 25.97
CA VAL A 158 -5.95 11.56 25.21
C VAL A 158 -6.42 12.10 23.86
N ARG A 159 -6.88 13.36 23.80
CA ARG A 159 -7.26 14.01 22.52
C ARG A 159 -6.06 14.15 21.58
N LEU A 160 -4.92 14.61 22.10
CA LEU A 160 -3.69 14.72 21.31
C LEU A 160 -3.20 13.36 20.81
N ALA A 161 -3.14 12.36 21.69
CA ALA A 161 -2.73 11.00 21.35
C ALA A 161 -3.62 10.39 20.26
N ARG A 162 -4.95 10.62 20.33
CA ARG A 162 -5.90 10.16 19.31
C ARG A 162 -5.66 10.83 17.96
N GLN A 163 -5.47 12.15 17.93
CA GLN A 163 -5.18 12.87 16.69
C GLN A 163 -3.85 12.43 16.06
N GLN A 164 -2.80 12.26 16.86
CA GLN A 164 -1.51 11.77 16.38
C GLN A 164 -1.61 10.35 15.82
N ARG A 165 -2.34 9.45 16.50
CA ARG A 165 -2.58 8.09 16.03
C ARG A 165 -3.32 8.06 14.70
N GLN A 166 -4.33 8.92 14.53
CA GLN A 166 -5.06 9.01 13.27
C GLN A 166 -4.19 9.57 12.14
N LEU A 167 -3.36 10.58 12.40
CA LEU A 167 -2.42 11.12 11.42
C LEU A 167 -1.36 10.10 11.03
N LEU A 168 -0.89 9.29 11.99
CA LEU A 168 0.04 8.21 11.68
C LEU A 168 -0.56 7.18 10.72
N TYR A 169 -1.84 6.82 10.91
CA TYR A 169 -2.52 5.91 9.97
C TYR A 169 -2.55 6.48 8.56
N VAL A 170 -2.82 7.77 8.41
CA VAL A 170 -2.78 8.47 7.11
C VAL A 170 -1.38 8.40 6.49
N THR A 171 -0.33 8.73 7.26
CA THR A 171 1.05 8.70 6.76
C THR A 171 1.47 7.29 6.33
N GLN A 172 1.11 6.27 7.09
CA GLN A 172 1.45 4.88 6.77
C GLN A 172 0.73 4.39 5.53
N ASP A 173 -0.54 4.70 5.40
CA ASP A 173 -1.32 4.29 4.24
C ASP A 173 -0.83 4.99 2.97
N TYR A 174 -0.45 6.27 3.09
CA TYR A 174 0.27 7.00 2.05
C TYR A 174 1.60 6.34 1.67
N GLU A 175 2.46 6.00 2.64
CA GLU A 175 3.73 5.32 2.40
C GLU A 175 3.53 3.96 1.73
N ARG A 176 2.53 3.19 2.18
CA ARG A 176 2.15 1.91 1.60
C ARG A 176 1.75 2.05 0.13
N GLY A 177 0.92 3.04 -0.19
CA GLY A 177 0.56 3.32 -1.58
C GLY A 177 1.75 3.80 -2.42
N LEU A 178 2.72 4.51 -1.83
CA LEU A 178 3.95 4.93 -2.49
C LEU A 178 4.84 3.72 -2.84
N TYR A 179 5.03 2.78 -1.90
CA TYR A 179 5.72 1.51 -2.15
C TYR A 179 5.00 0.69 -3.22
N TYR A 180 3.67 0.70 -3.22
CA TYR A 180 2.88 0.03 -4.25
C TYR A 180 3.05 0.67 -5.63
N ALA A 181 3.04 2.01 -5.72
CA ALA A 181 3.31 2.74 -6.96
C ALA A 181 4.70 2.40 -7.52
N GLN A 182 5.72 2.36 -6.66
CA GLN A 182 7.07 1.95 -7.05
C GLN A 182 7.12 0.49 -7.53
N TYR A 183 6.39 -0.40 -6.87
CA TYR A 183 6.25 -1.79 -7.31
C TYR A 183 5.64 -1.87 -8.71
N VAL A 184 4.51 -1.20 -8.97
CA VAL A 184 3.84 -1.18 -10.28
C VAL A 184 4.76 -0.60 -11.36
N SER A 185 5.50 0.47 -11.06
CA SER A 185 6.50 1.05 -11.97
C SER A 185 7.60 0.05 -12.33
N ARG A 186 8.15 -0.68 -11.35
CA ARG A 186 9.15 -1.73 -11.60
C ARG A 186 8.60 -2.88 -12.42
N VAL A 187 7.37 -3.33 -12.14
CA VAL A 187 6.67 -4.35 -12.94
C VAL A 187 6.52 -3.90 -14.39
N THR A 188 6.11 -2.65 -14.61
CA THR A 188 5.98 -2.06 -15.95
C THR A 188 7.28 -2.17 -16.72
N VAL A 189 8.41 -1.79 -16.11
CA VAL A 189 9.74 -1.88 -16.74
C VAL A 189 10.13 -3.33 -17.05
N ILE A 190 9.85 -4.29 -16.16
CA ILE A 190 10.15 -5.71 -16.38
C ILE A 190 9.31 -6.28 -17.53
N LEU A 191 8.01 -5.97 -17.60
CA LEU A 191 7.12 -6.44 -18.66
C LEU A 191 7.46 -5.81 -20.02
N LEU A 192 7.83 -4.52 -20.04
CA LEU A 192 8.32 -3.85 -21.24
C LEU A 192 9.62 -4.48 -21.73
N GLY A 193 10.56 -4.78 -20.82
CA GLY A 193 11.79 -5.49 -21.14
C GLY A 193 11.53 -6.88 -21.73
N LEU A 194 10.63 -7.65 -21.12
CA LEU A 194 10.19 -8.95 -21.64
C LEU A 194 9.63 -8.82 -23.06
N PHE A 195 8.73 -7.86 -23.29
CA PHE A 195 8.15 -7.63 -24.61
C PHE A 195 9.23 -7.37 -25.67
N LEU A 196 10.16 -6.44 -25.38
CA LEU A 196 11.24 -6.10 -26.29
C LEU A 196 12.19 -7.27 -26.56
N ASP A 197 12.47 -8.10 -25.56
CA ASP A 197 13.30 -9.29 -25.74
C ASP A 197 12.60 -10.37 -26.57
N LEU A 198 11.29 -10.53 -26.42
CA LEU A 198 10.48 -11.42 -27.26
C LEU A 198 10.41 -10.93 -28.71
N GLU A 199 10.25 -9.63 -28.95
CA GLU A 199 10.30 -9.03 -30.29
C GLU A 199 11.68 -9.24 -30.94
N ARG A 200 12.77 -9.08 -30.17
CA ARG A 200 14.13 -9.36 -30.65
C ARG A 200 14.34 -10.83 -31.01
N LEU A 201 13.79 -11.74 -30.20
CA LEU A 201 13.82 -13.18 -30.48
C LEU A 201 13.01 -13.51 -31.74
N HIS A 202 11.80 -12.95 -31.86
CA HIS A 202 10.96 -13.14 -33.04
C HIS A 202 11.67 -12.63 -34.30
N ARG A 203 12.22 -11.41 -34.27
CA ARG A 203 12.98 -10.85 -35.39
C ARG A 203 14.19 -11.69 -35.77
N ARG A 204 14.89 -12.26 -34.79
CA ARG A 204 16.05 -13.14 -35.05
C ARG A 204 15.66 -14.42 -35.78
N VAL A 205 14.51 -15.00 -35.43
CA VAL A 205 14.08 -16.31 -35.94
C VAL A 205 13.26 -16.18 -37.23
N PHE A 206 12.35 -15.21 -37.29
CA PHE A 206 11.39 -15.01 -38.38
C PHE A 206 11.75 -13.84 -39.32
N GLY A 207 12.79 -13.06 -39.00
CA GLY A 207 13.28 -11.95 -39.83
C GLY A 207 12.58 -10.61 -39.62
N GLU A 208 11.41 -10.58 -38.98
CA GLU A 208 10.62 -9.37 -38.72
C GLU A 208 10.10 -9.32 -37.28
N ASN A 209 9.69 -8.13 -36.82
CA ASN A 209 8.95 -8.01 -35.56
C ASN A 209 7.59 -8.70 -35.67
N TYR A 210 7.08 -9.19 -34.54
CA TYR A 210 5.71 -9.68 -34.48
C TYR A 210 4.74 -8.50 -34.58
N GLU A 211 4.95 -7.46 -33.77
CA GLU A 211 4.21 -6.21 -33.87
C GLU A 211 4.80 -5.26 -34.93
N THR A 212 3.94 -4.71 -35.77
CA THR A 212 4.33 -3.80 -36.86
C THR A 212 4.72 -2.41 -36.35
N ASP A 213 4.15 -1.98 -35.22
CA ASP A 213 4.47 -0.70 -34.61
C ASP A 213 5.18 -0.92 -33.27
N THR A 214 6.49 -0.68 -33.26
CA THR A 214 7.31 -0.73 -32.05
C THR A 214 7.63 0.66 -31.49
N ASN A 215 6.80 1.66 -31.78
CA ASN A 215 6.91 2.99 -31.19
C ASN A 215 6.68 2.92 -29.66
N PRO A 216 7.54 3.55 -28.83
CA PRO A 216 7.41 3.53 -27.37
C PRO A 216 6.01 3.77 -26.82
N SER A 217 5.25 4.71 -27.40
CA SER A 217 3.88 5.02 -26.95
C SER A 217 2.91 3.84 -27.12
N THR A 218 3.06 3.07 -28.20
CA THR A 218 2.20 1.92 -28.51
C THR A 218 2.53 0.75 -27.59
N LEU A 219 3.82 0.54 -27.29
CA LEU A 219 4.25 -0.46 -26.32
C LEU A 219 3.76 -0.13 -24.90
N GLU A 220 3.89 1.13 -24.49
CA GLU A 220 3.40 1.59 -23.19
C GLU A 220 1.90 1.35 -23.07
N ALA A 221 1.11 1.63 -24.11
CA ALA A 221 -0.32 1.35 -24.11
C ALA A 221 -0.66 -0.15 -23.92
N ILE A 222 0.13 -1.06 -24.53
CA ILE A 222 -0.06 -2.52 -24.36
C ILE A 222 0.22 -2.93 -22.91
N ILE A 223 1.32 -2.44 -22.31
CA ILE A 223 1.64 -2.77 -20.91
C ILE A 223 0.61 -2.13 -19.96
N ASP A 224 0.14 -0.93 -20.27
CA ASP A 224 -0.90 -0.23 -19.50
C ASP A 224 -2.23 -0.99 -19.52
N ASP A 225 -2.61 -1.58 -20.67
CA ASP A 225 -3.75 -2.48 -20.78
C ASP A 225 -3.59 -3.74 -19.91
N ILE A 226 -2.40 -4.37 -19.92
CA ILE A 226 -2.12 -5.54 -19.10
C ILE A 226 -2.19 -5.22 -17.61
N LEU A 227 -1.80 -4.01 -17.22
CA LEU A 227 -1.80 -3.52 -15.84
C LEU A 227 -3.05 -2.72 -15.48
N ALA A 228 -4.08 -2.73 -16.32
CA ALA A 228 -5.32 -2.02 -16.08
C ALA A 228 -5.96 -2.47 -14.75
N GLY A 229 -6.34 -1.51 -13.92
CA GLY A 229 -6.93 -1.76 -12.58
C GLY A 229 -5.91 -2.06 -11.47
N VAL A 230 -4.62 -2.11 -11.75
CA VAL A 230 -3.56 -2.38 -10.75
C VAL A 230 -2.89 -1.08 -10.26
N ARG A 231 -3.14 0.06 -10.91
CA ARG A 231 -2.51 1.33 -10.54
C ARG A 231 -3.14 1.91 -9.26
N PRO A 232 -2.34 2.53 -8.38
CA PRO A 232 -2.87 3.25 -7.22
C PRO A 232 -3.70 4.46 -7.69
N THR A 233 -4.86 4.64 -7.07
CA THR A 233 -5.83 5.68 -7.41
C THR A 233 -5.65 6.92 -6.54
N PHE A 234 -4.45 7.50 -6.51
CA PHE A 234 -4.26 8.72 -5.72
C PHE A 234 -4.79 9.97 -6.42
N CYS A 235 -5.29 10.90 -5.62
CA CYS A 235 -5.48 12.27 -6.07
C CYS A 235 -4.15 12.86 -6.59
N PRO A 236 -4.14 13.57 -7.74
CA PRO A 236 -2.91 14.14 -8.32
C PRO A 236 -2.11 15.02 -7.36
N TYR A 237 -2.78 15.67 -6.42
CA TYR A 237 -2.17 16.60 -5.47
C TYR A 237 -1.80 15.96 -4.12
N VAL A 238 -2.02 14.65 -3.92
CA VAL A 238 -1.79 13.99 -2.63
C VAL A 238 -0.37 14.19 -2.11
N HIS A 239 0.63 14.08 -3.00
CA HIS A 239 2.04 14.24 -2.63
C HIS A 239 2.35 15.66 -2.16
N LYS A 240 1.73 16.67 -2.79
CA LYS A 240 1.86 18.08 -2.38
C LYS A 240 1.18 18.30 -1.03
N HIS A 241 -0.04 17.81 -0.85
CA HIS A 241 -0.80 17.99 0.40
C HIS A 241 -0.13 17.29 1.59
N MET A 242 0.46 16.12 1.37
CA MET A 242 1.24 15.41 2.39
C MET A 242 2.51 16.19 2.76
N ARG A 243 3.23 16.74 1.77
CA ARG A 243 4.42 17.57 1.99
C ARG A 243 4.09 18.84 2.79
N ASP A 244 2.99 19.50 2.44
CA ASP A 244 2.53 20.74 3.08
C ASP A 244 1.84 20.49 4.45
N ARG A 245 1.71 19.22 4.88
CA ARG A 245 0.99 18.81 6.11
C ARG A 245 -0.46 19.29 6.17
N LYS A 246 -1.12 19.39 5.01
CA LYS A 246 -2.52 19.81 4.89
C LYS A 246 -3.51 18.64 4.96
N VAL A 247 -3.03 17.40 4.79
CA VAL A 247 -3.88 16.20 4.87
C VAL A 247 -4.30 15.94 6.31
N THR A 248 -5.60 15.84 6.53
CA THR A 248 -6.20 15.40 7.78
C THR A 248 -6.82 14.01 7.61
N PRO A 249 -7.05 13.25 8.69
CA PRO A 249 -7.72 11.95 8.60
C PRO A 249 -9.09 11.99 7.91
N ALA A 250 -9.82 13.09 8.05
CA ALA A 250 -11.11 13.28 7.38
C ALA A 250 -10.98 13.50 5.86
N LEU A 251 -9.86 14.07 5.42
CA LEU A 251 -9.57 14.32 3.99
C LEU A 251 -8.86 13.15 3.31
N TRP A 252 -8.33 12.19 4.08
CA TRP A 252 -7.55 11.08 3.54
C TRP A 252 -8.35 10.20 2.58
N ALA A 253 -9.59 9.85 2.93
CA ALA A 253 -10.45 9.03 2.07
C ALA A 253 -10.69 9.66 0.68
N LEU A 254 -10.77 11.00 0.61
CA LEU A 254 -10.88 11.73 -0.65
C LEU A 254 -9.55 11.74 -1.44
N CYS A 255 -8.41 11.72 -0.73
CA CYS A 255 -7.09 11.68 -1.36
C CYS A 255 -6.70 10.28 -1.86
N GLU A 256 -7.14 9.23 -1.16
CA GLU A 256 -6.86 7.82 -1.42
C GLU A 256 -7.71 7.23 -2.55
N SER A 257 -8.98 7.65 -2.65
CA SER A 257 -9.89 7.16 -3.69
C SER A 257 -9.54 7.67 -5.08
N GLY A 258 -9.01 8.91 -5.18
CA GLY A 258 -8.69 9.54 -6.46
C GLY A 258 -9.88 9.67 -7.40
N ASP A 259 -11.10 9.50 -6.87
CA ASP A 259 -12.34 9.54 -7.62
C ASP A 259 -12.60 10.98 -8.10
N ALA A 260 -12.85 11.12 -9.40
CA ALA A 260 -13.12 12.40 -10.04
C ALA A 260 -14.40 13.05 -9.51
N GLU A 261 -15.36 12.27 -8.99
CA GLU A 261 -16.54 12.84 -8.33
C GLU A 261 -16.20 13.35 -6.91
N ALA A 262 -15.31 12.64 -6.20
CA ALA A 262 -14.82 13.03 -4.89
C ALA A 262 -13.96 14.31 -4.91
N VAL A 263 -13.38 14.64 -6.05
CA VAL A 263 -12.64 15.91 -6.28
C VAL A 263 -13.50 17.14 -5.95
N HIS A 264 -14.79 17.13 -6.30
CA HIS A 264 -15.68 18.27 -6.06
C HIS A 264 -15.95 18.52 -4.57
N MET A 265 -15.76 17.49 -3.72
CA MET A 265 -15.93 17.58 -2.27
C MET A 265 -14.63 17.95 -1.55
N CYS A 266 -13.50 18.04 -2.26
CA CYS A 266 -12.20 18.32 -1.65
C CYS A 266 -11.99 19.83 -1.45
N PRO A 267 -11.86 20.33 -0.20
CA PRO A 267 -11.62 21.74 0.07
C PRO A 267 -10.20 22.20 -0.32
N LEU A 268 -9.29 21.26 -0.60
CA LEU A 268 -7.90 21.52 -0.97
C LEU A 268 -7.63 21.27 -2.46
N TRP A 269 -8.66 21.13 -3.30
CA TRP A 269 -8.45 20.90 -4.72
C TRP A 269 -7.83 22.11 -5.42
N GLU A 270 -6.70 21.90 -6.10
CA GLU A 270 -5.94 22.95 -6.80
C GLU A 270 -6.10 22.92 -8.33
N GLY A 271 -6.84 21.95 -8.87
CA GLY A 271 -7.09 21.84 -10.32
C GLY A 271 -8.23 22.76 -10.78
N GLN A 272 -8.26 23.07 -12.08
CA GLN A 272 -9.45 23.71 -12.67
C GLN A 272 -10.65 22.78 -12.46
N ARG A 273 -11.74 23.30 -11.89
CA ARG A 273 -13.01 22.59 -11.87
C ARG A 273 -13.52 22.55 -13.30
N GLU A 274 -13.23 21.48 -14.03
CA GLU A 274 -13.93 21.23 -15.29
C GLU A 274 -15.41 21.15 -14.94
N MET A 275 -16.16 22.17 -15.38
CA MET A 275 -17.61 22.17 -15.21
C MET A 275 -18.15 20.99 -16.03
N PRO A 276 -19.08 20.19 -15.49
CA PRO A 276 -19.71 19.15 -16.27
C PRO A 276 -20.32 19.80 -17.50
N VAL A 277 -19.86 19.37 -18.68
CA VAL A 277 -20.49 19.70 -19.96
C VAL A 277 -21.90 19.17 -19.85
N THR A 278 -22.85 20.07 -19.57
CA THR A 278 -24.27 19.77 -19.67
C THR A 278 -24.55 19.46 -21.13
N THR A 279 -24.58 18.18 -21.47
CA THR A 279 -25.27 17.68 -22.65
C THR A 279 -26.75 17.97 -22.45
N LYS A 280 -27.18 19.18 -22.87
CA LYS A 280 -28.58 19.42 -23.14
C LYS A 280 -28.98 18.53 -24.32
N LYS A 281 -30.00 17.71 -24.06
CA LYS A 281 -30.79 16.99 -25.04
C LYS A 281 -31.29 17.89 -26.16
#